data_AF-A0A7C1TEJ5-F1
#
_entry.id   AF-A0A7C1TEJ5-F1
#
_cell.length_a   1.000
_cell.length_b   1.000
_cell.length_c   1.000
_cell.angle_alpha   90.00
_cell.angle_beta   90.00
_cell.angle_gamma   90.00
#
_symmetry.space_group_name_H-M   'P 1'
#
loop_
_entity.id
_entity.type
_entity.pdbx_description
1 polymer ?
#
loop_
_entity_poly.entity_id
_entity_poly.type
_entity_poly.pdbx_seq_one_letter_code
_entity_poly.pdbx_strand_id
1 'polypeptide(L)' 'MDITGYKLHPLKGKMKGIWSVIVNGNWRITFQFENGIKTF' A
#
# COMPACT_ATOMS: atom_id res chain seq x y z
N MET A 1 14.00 -12.76 -0.67
CA MET A 1 13.29 -12.26 -1.87
C MET A 1 13.53 -10.77 -1.92
N ASP A 2 14.66 -10.37 -2.50
CA ASP A 2 15.04 -8.97 -2.68
C ASP A 2 14.29 -8.41 -3.88
N ILE A 3 13.25 -7.61 -3.65
CA ILE A 3 12.51 -6.95 -4.72
C ILE A 3 12.54 -5.44 -4.46
N THR A 4 13.63 -4.81 -4.89
CA THR A 4 13.81 -3.36 -4.96
C THR A 4 12.98 -2.79 -6.11
N GLY A 5 11.65 -2.73 -5.97
CA GLY A 5 10.80 -2.25 -7.08
C GLY A 5 9.30 -2.15 -6.84
N TYR A 6 8.83 -2.26 -5.60
CA TYR A 6 7.41 -2.37 -5.24
C TYR A 6 6.48 -1.21 -5.66
N LYS A 7 7.02 -0.14 -6.29
CA LYS A 7 6.28 1.04 -6.81
C LYS A 7 5.16 1.48 -5.87
N LEU A 8 5.49 1.64 -4.59
CA LEU A 8 4.55 2.08 -3.57
C LEU A 8 4.07 3.50 -3.91
N HIS A 9 2.77 3.69 -4.04
CA HIS A 9 2.19 5.00 -4.31
C HIS A 9 0.81 5.16 -3.65
N PRO A 10 0.47 6.38 -3.19
CA PRO A 10 -0.85 6.67 -2.66
C PRO A 10 -1.87 6.76 -3.80
N LEU A 11 -3.08 6.27 -3.54
CA LEU A 11 -4.21 6.43 -4.44
C LEU A 11 -4.85 7.81 -4.24
N LYS A 12 -5.52 8.29 -5.29
CA LYS A 12 -6.12 9.63 -5.35
C LYS A 12 -7.65 9.55 -5.36
N GLY A 13 -8.31 10.70 -5.16
CA GLY A 13 -9.76 10.81 -5.22
C GLY A 13 -10.46 10.11 -4.04
N LYS A 14 -11.46 9.27 -4.33
CA LYS A 14 -12.26 8.55 -3.32
C LYS A 14 -11.43 7.58 -2.46
N MET A 15 -10.24 7.21 -2.92
CA MET A 15 -9.33 6.27 -2.23
C MET A 15 -8.16 7.00 -1.55
N LYS A 16 -8.28 8.30 -1.28
CA LYS A 16 -7.27 9.06 -0.55
C LYS A 16 -7.04 8.42 0.82
N GLY A 17 -5.77 8.11 1.14
CA GLY A 17 -5.38 7.40 2.37
C GLY A 17 -5.11 5.91 2.16
N ILE A 18 -5.51 5.36 1.01
CA ILE A 18 -5.17 4.00 0.59
C ILE A 18 -3.89 4.07 -0.25
N TRP A 19 -3.02 3.08 -0.05
CA TRP A 19 -1.76 2.88 -0.73
C TRP A 19 -1.84 1.65 -1.62
N SER A 20 -1.12 1.65 -2.74
CA SER A 20 -1.00 0.49 -3.62
C SER A 20 0.46 0.11 -3.84
N VAL A 21 0.70 -1.20 -3.91
CA VAL A 21 2.00 -1.81 -4.14
C VAL A 21 1.90 -2.85 -5.25
N ILE A 22 2.89 -2.89 -6.16
CA ILE A 22 2.97 -3.88 -7.24
C ILE A 22 3.91 -4.99 -6.80
N VAL A 23 3.41 -6.22 -6.72
CA VAL A 23 4.18 -7.37 -6.23
C VAL A 23 4.85 -8.15 -7.37
N ASN A 24 4.11 -8.41 -8.46
CA ASN A 24 4.65 -8.98 -9.69
C ASN A 24 3.70 -8.69 -10.87
N GLY A 25 4.23 -8.21 -11.99
CA GLY A 25 3.46 -7.92 -13.20
C GLY A 25 2.27 -7.00 -12.92
N ASN A 26 1.04 -7.50 -13.16
CA ASN A 26 -0.21 -6.79 -12.94
C ASN A 26 -0.83 -7.01 -11.55
N TRP A 27 -0.20 -7.80 -10.68
CA TRP A 27 -0.75 -8.07 -9.35
C TRP A 27 -0.48 -6.90 -8.40
N ARG A 28 -1.57 -6.32 -7.87
CA ARG A 28 -1.56 -5.15 -6.99
C ARG A 28 -2.24 -5.45 -5.68
N ILE A 29 -1.62 -5.03 -4.58
CA ILE A 29 -2.21 -5.04 -3.24
C ILE A 29 -2.51 -3.58 -2.86
N THR A 30 -3.66 -3.34 -2.23
CA THR A 30 -4.03 -2.03 -1.68
C THR A 30 -4.30 -2.13 -0.18
N PHE A 31 -3.78 -1.20 0.59
CA PHE A 31 -3.92 -1.18 2.05
C PHE A 31 -3.96 0.26 2.57
N GLN A 32 -4.55 0.45 3.74
CA GLN A 32 -4.55 1.72 4.45
C GLN A 32 -3.68 1.59 5.69
N PHE A 33 -2.92 2.63 6.02
CA PHE A 33 -2.30 2.74 7.32
C PHE A 33 -3.36 3.20 8.31
N GLU A 34 -3.86 2.28 9.12
CA GLU A 34 -4.52 2.65 10.37
C GLU A 34 -3.43 2.84 11.42
N ASN A 35 -3.45 3.98 12.11
CA ASN A 35 -2.44 4.32 13.10
C ASN A 35 -2.33 3.17 14.12
N GLY A 36 -1.11 2.66 14.31
CA GLY A 36 -0.84 1.37 14.96
C GLY A 36 -1.31 1.26 16.41
N ILE A 37 -1.26 0.01 16.89
CA ILE A 37 -1.64 -0.53 18.21
C ILE A 37 -2.04 0.55 19.21
N LYS A 38 -3.34 0.68 19.41
CA LYS A 38 -3.91 1.36 20.57
C LYS A 38 -3.61 0.49 21.79
N THR A 39 -2.47 0.71 22.42
CA THR A 39 -2.17 0.16 23.74
C THR A 39 -3.20 0.77 24.70
N PHE A 40 -4.08 -0.08 25.24
CA PHE A 40 -4.98 0.26 26.33
C PHE A 40 -4.22 0.30 27.65
#